data_AF-A0AB36IHA0-F1
#
_entry.id   AF-A0AB36IHA0-F1
#
_cell.length_a   1.000
_cell.length_b   1.000
_cell.length_c   1.000
_cell.angle_alpha   90.00
_cell.angle_beta   90.00
_cell.angle_gamma   90.00
#
_symmetry.space_group_name_H-M   'P 1'
#
loop_
_entity.id
_entity.type
_entity.pdbx_description
1 polymer ?
#
loop_
_entity_poly.entity_id
_entity_poly.type
_entity_poly.pdbx_seq_one_letter_code
_entity_poly.pdbx_strand_id
1 'polypeptide(L)'
;MSHKFSRRAFAVLTAAAISTSAFATTAPSAIAEPVSNVATADDSSVATSENSLDWGFKASWRTYVTGPWTGGTVDATDGATVNEDGTYNFTLGTGSTYDIDTEKGQLNYEGTVAFASDAHGFNITLANPQITVEGDTATLSAELSDNAAPEETSTTRVDVAEFELTAPAVSETDADTTYTWIDVSGTFLESLQPEELSRYAGQEADALSFSITVDKASENPSDDVATGSSSSFLSTILNFLQQLASPLLKLFGSLSS
;
A
#
# COMPACT_ATOMS: atom_id res chain seq x y z
N MET A 1 6.00 57.08 -30.71
CA MET A 1 4.52 57.16 -30.60
C MET A 1 4.12 56.82 -29.18
N SER A 2 3.64 57.79 -28.40
CA SER A 2 3.03 57.56 -27.08
C SER A 2 1.54 57.36 -27.24
N HIS A 3 0.96 56.32 -26.62
CA HIS A 3 -0.48 56.23 -26.40
C HIS A 3 -0.77 56.34 -24.90
N LYS A 4 -1.42 57.46 -24.54
CA LYS A 4 -1.97 57.75 -23.21
C LYS A 4 -3.49 57.60 -23.25
N PHE A 5 -4.00 56.89 -22.24
CA PHE A 5 -5.29 57.03 -21.53
C PHE A 5 -6.61 57.22 -22.29
N SER A 6 -7.63 56.42 -21.93
CA SER A 6 -8.83 56.98 -21.29
C SER A 6 -9.70 55.91 -20.62
N ARG A 7 -9.97 56.06 -19.33
CA ARG A 7 -11.02 55.38 -18.55
C ARG A 7 -12.33 56.14 -18.74
N ARG A 8 -13.46 55.44 -18.92
CA ARG A 8 -14.78 56.05 -18.78
C ARG A 8 -15.65 55.22 -17.85
N ALA A 9 -15.94 55.81 -16.69
CA ALA A 9 -17.01 55.43 -15.80
C ALA A 9 -18.32 56.10 -16.26
N PHE A 10 -19.46 55.42 -16.08
CA PHE A 10 -20.79 56.04 -16.14
C PHE A 10 -21.59 55.65 -14.90
N ALA A 11 -22.12 56.68 -14.25
CA ALA A 11 -23.01 56.67 -13.09
C ALA A 11 -24.49 56.56 -13.57
N VAL A 12 -25.35 55.70 -13.02
CA VAL A 12 -26.23 55.82 -11.84
C VAL A 12 -27.58 56.57 -12.08
N LEU A 13 -28.64 55.90 -11.57
CA LEU A 13 -29.98 56.33 -11.09
C LEU A 13 -31.15 56.52 -12.08
N THR A 14 -32.22 55.73 -11.92
CA THR A 14 -33.60 56.23 -11.66
C THR A 14 -34.55 55.12 -11.18
N ALA A 15 -35.47 55.47 -10.28
CA ALA A 15 -36.34 54.58 -9.49
C ALA A 15 -37.85 54.88 -9.69
N ALA A 16 -38.73 53.90 -9.46
CA ALA A 16 -40.14 53.98 -8.97
C ALA A 16 -40.76 52.55 -8.97
N ALA A 17 -41.20 51.91 -7.86
CA ALA A 17 -42.39 52.11 -6.99
C ALA A 17 -43.73 51.82 -7.73
N ILE A 18 -44.77 51.07 -7.30
CA ILE A 18 -45.23 50.29 -6.12
C ILE A 18 -46.35 49.35 -6.67
N SER A 19 -46.55 48.15 -6.12
CA SER A 19 -47.90 47.54 -6.07
C SER A 19 -48.03 46.61 -4.87
N THR A 20 -49.00 46.94 -4.01
CA THR A 20 -49.40 46.29 -2.78
C THR A 20 -50.40 45.16 -3.06
N SER A 21 -50.14 43.98 -2.50
CA SER A 21 -51.19 43.00 -2.17
C SER A 21 -50.79 42.27 -0.89
N ALA A 22 -51.62 42.38 0.14
CA ALA A 22 -51.48 41.74 1.44
C ALA A 22 -52.74 40.90 1.71
N PHE A 23 -52.57 39.65 2.14
CA PHE A 23 -53.46 38.85 3.01
C PHE A 23 -52.61 37.64 3.51
N ALA A 24 -52.19 37.63 4.79
CA ALA A 24 -52.74 36.85 5.92
C ALA A 24 -52.55 35.31 5.77
N THR A 25 -52.10 34.47 6.72
CA THR A 25 -51.65 34.54 8.12
C THR A 25 -51.08 33.15 8.50
N THR A 26 -50.10 33.13 9.42
CA THR A 26 -49.73 32.07 10.40
C THR A 26 -49.25 30.67 9.96
N ALA A 27 -47.97 30.40 10.26
CA ALA A 27 -47.56 29.35 11.22
C ALA A 27 -46.12 29.63 11.73
N PRO A 28 -45.81 29.52 13.04
CA PRO A 28 -44.44 29.53 13.52
C PRO A 28 -43.88 28.11 13.46
N SER A 29 -43.02 27.81 12.49
CA SER A 29 -42.18 26.62 12.56
C SER A 29 -40.85 27.03 13.19
N ALA A 30 -40.57 26.42 14.34
CA ALA A 30 -39.37 26.62 15.13
C ALA A 30 -38.09 26.51 14.30
N ILE A 31 -37.21 27.50 14.46
CA ILE A 31 -35.80 27.38 14.11
C ILE A 31 -35.22 26.35 15.08
N ALA A 32 -35.06 25.11 14.63
CA ALA A 32 -34.16 24.18 15.26
C ALA A 32 -32.75 24.63 14.89
N GLU A 33 -31.97 24.99 15.91
CA GLU A 33 -30.56 25.34 15.81
C GLU A 33 -29.77 24.24 15.10
N PRO A 34 -28.67 24.58 14.38
CA PRO A 34 -27.84 23.58 13.76
C PRO A 34 -27.23 22.70 14.86
N VAL A 35 -27.66 21.44 14.93
CA VAL A 35 -26.90 20.42 15.64
C VAL A 35 -25.59 20.26 14.88
N SER A 36 -24.56 20.95 15.35
CA SER A 36 -23.17 20.62 15.07
C SER A 36 -22.95 19.21 15.60
N ASN A 37 -23.24 18.22 14.78
CA ASN A 37 -22.60 16.93 14.88
C ASN A 37 -21.14 17.18 14.51
N VAL A 38 -20.36 17.56 15.52
CA VAL A 38 -18.93 17.28 15.53
C VAL A 38 -18.85 15.77 15.53
N ALA A 39 -18.87 15.19 14.33
CA ALA A 39 -18.09 14.00 14.08
C ALA A 39 -16.65 14.46 14.39
N THR A 40 -16.17 14.08 15.56
CA THR A 40 -14.73 13.94 15.77
C THR A 40 -14.22 13.21 14.53
N ALA A 41 -13.44 13.90 13.71
CA ALA A 41 -12.60 13.22 12.75
C ALA A 41 -11.78 12.25 13.60
N ASP A 42 -12.19 10.99 13.59
CA ASP A 42 -11.29 9.91 13.88
C ASP A 42 -10.08 10.17 13.01
N ASP A 43 -8.93 10.18 13.67
CA ASP A 43 -7.63 10.07 13.06
C ASP A 43 -7.77 9.09 11.88
N SER A 44 -7.86 9.64 10.67
CA SER A 44 -7.95 8.82 9.47
C SER A 44 -6.53 8.35 9.26
N SER A 45 -6.11 7.41 10.12
CA SER A 45 -4.97 6.57 9.84
C SER A 45 -5.30 5.95 8.49
N VAL A 46 -4.50 6.30 7.49
CA VAL A 46 -4.51 5.62 6.21
C VAL A 46 -4.22 4.16 6.55
N ALA A 47 -5.27 3.35 6.63
CA ALA A 47 -5.13 1.96 6.99
C ALA A 47 -4.62 1.23 5.74
N THR A 48 -3.31 1.00 5.68
CA THR A 48 -2.77 0.08 4.69
C THR A 48 -3.34 -1.32 4.96
N SER A 49 -3.86 -1.95 3.91
CA SER A 49 -4.33 -3.33 4.02
C SER A 49 -3.16 -4.24 4.41
N GLU A 50 -3.42 -5.27 5.21
CA GLU A 50 -2.39 -6.25 5.57
C GLU A 50 -1.75 -6.85 4.31
N ASN A 51 -0.43 -7.01 4.32
CA ASN A 51 0.35 -7.56 3.20
C ASN A 51 0.07 -6.82 1.89
N SER A 52 0.06 -5.49 1.94
CA SER A 52 -0.08 -4.65 0.75
C SER A 52 0.90 -3.49 0.77
N LEU A 53 1.06 -2.89 -0.41
CA LEU A 53 1.78 -1.66 -0.64
C LEU A 53 0.80 -0.64 -1.21
N ASP A 54 0.69 0.51 -0.55
CA ASP A 54 -0.04 1.68 -1.01
C ASP A 54 0.93 2.79 -1.39
N TRP A 55 0.87 3.24 -2.64
CA TRP A 55 1.70 4.33 -3.13
C TRP A 55 1.10 5.08 -4.30
N GLY A 56 1.15 6.41 -4.24
CA GLY A 56 0.63 7.26 -5.29
C GLY A 56 1.59 7.56 -6.45
N PHE A 57 2.85 7.12 -6.36
CA PHE A 57 3.96 7.68 -7.14
C PHE A 57 4.16 9.18 -6.85
N LYS A 58 3.33 10.04 -7.44
CA LYS A 58 3.34 11.50 -7.20
C LYS A 58 1.99 12.15 -7.48
N ALA A 59 1.45 12.94 -6.56
CA ALA A 59 0.15 13.58 -6.71
C ALA A 59 0.05 14.48 -7.97
N SER A 60 1.12 15.22 -8.27
CA SER A 60 1.20 16.05 -9.49
C SER A 60 1.21 15.24 -10.78
N TRP A 61 1.75 14.02 -10.75
CA TRP A 61 1.71 13.09 -11.88
C TRP A 61 0.31 12.58 -12.10
N ARG A 62 -0.36 12.09 -11.04
CA ARG A 62 -1.74 11.60 -11.13
C ARG A 62 -2.70 12.67 -11.65
N THR A 63 -2.57 13.89 -11.11
CA THR A 63 -3.35 15.06 -11.56
C THR A 63 -3.06 15.39 -13.02
N TYR A 64 -1.80 15.29 -13.45
CA TYR A 64 -1.43 15.51 -14.84
C TYR A 64 -2.08 14.47 -15.76
N VAL A 65 -1.92 13.17 -15.50
CA VAL A 65 -2.41 12.09 -16.37
C VAL A 65 -3.93 12.16 -16.53
N THR A 66 -4.67 12.27 -15.41
CA THR A 66 -6.13 12.25 -15.39
C THR A 66 -6.78 13.60 -15.71
N GLY A 67 -5.98 14.66 -15.82
CA GLY A 67 -6.47 16.01 -16.08
C GLY A 67 -7.09 16.16 -17.48
N PRO A 68 -8.09 17.04 -17.66
CA PRO A 68 -8.81 17.18 -18.93
C PRO A 68 -7.94 17.67 -20.10
N TRP A 69 -6.81 18.30 -19.81
CA TRP A 69 -5.84 18.73 -20.84
C TRP A 69 -5.00 17.55 -21.36
N THR A 70 -4.68 16.60 -20.48
CA THR A 70 -3.94 15.40 -20.83
C THR A 70 -4.85 14.34 -21.40
N GLY A 71 -6.06 14.24 -20.87
CA GLY A 71 -7.06 13.26 -21.30
C GLY A 71 -6.52 11.83 -21.24
N GLY A 72 -5.65 11.56 -20.27
CA GLY A 72 -5.01 10.26 -20.11
C GLY A 72 -5.87 9.28 -19.31
N THR A 73 -5.42 8.04 -19.29
CA THR A 73 -6.00 6.94 -18.54
C THR A 73 -4.97 6.38 -17.55
N VAL A 74 -5.50 5.75 -16.51
CA VAL A 74 -4.73 4.94 -15.57
C VAL A 74 -5.41 3.60 -15.49
N ASP A 75 -4.70 2.54 -15.86
CA ASP A 75 -5.20 1.17 -15.85
C ASP A 75 -4.33 0.35 -14.88
N ALA A 76 -4.97 -0.29 -13.90
CA ALA A 76 -4.30 -1.15 -12.93
C ALA A 76 -4.73 -2.61 -13.14
N THR A 77 -3.74 -3.51 -13.27
CA THR A 77 -3.95 -4.93 -13.58
C THR A 77 -3.01 -5.82 -12.77
N ASP A 78 -3.17 -7.14 -12.92
CA ASP A 78 -2.21 -8.16 -12.46
C ASP A 78 -1.88 -8.09 -10.96
N GLY A 79 -2.85 -7.68 -10.13
CA GLY A 79 -2.68 -7.56 -8.67
C GLY A 79 -2.60 -6.13 -8.17
N ALA A 80 -2.55 -5.14 -9.06
CA ALA A 80 -2.69 -3.72 -8.71
C ALA A 80 -4.16 -3.25 -8.79
N THR A 81 -4.51 -2.27 -7.97
CA THR A 81 -5.78 -1.54 -8.05
C THR A 81 -5.55 -0.04 -7.88
N VAL A 82 -6.53 0.77 -8.34
CA VAL A 82 -6.54 2.22 -8.10
C VAL A 82 -7.49 2.51 -6.94
N ASN A 83 -6.98 3.18 -5.90
CA ASN A 83 -7.72 3.59 -4.73
C ASN A 83 -8.66 4.77 -5.04
N GLU A 84 -9.58 5.07 -4.11
CA GLU A 84 -10.55 6.16 -4.27
C GLU A 84 -9.87 7.54 -4.41
N ASP A 85 -8.73 7.75 -3.76
CA ASP A 85 -7.93 8.98 -3.84
C ASP A 85 -6.96 8.99 -5.05
N GLY A 86 -7.00 7.95 -5.88
CA GLY A 86 -6.19 7.76 -7.08
C GLY A 86 -4.81 7.17 -6.83
N THR A 87 -4.40 6.90 -5.58
CA THR A 87 -3.18 6.13 -5.29
C THR A 87 -3.31 4.68 -5.75
N TYR A 88 -2.22 3.91 -5.70
CA TYR A 88 -2.17 2.55 -6.22
C TYR A 88 -1.90 1.57 -5.08
N ASN A 89 -2.75 0.54 -5.00
CA ASN A 89 -2.53 -0.58 -4.09
C ASN A 89 -1.96 -1.76 -4.87
N PHE A 90 -0.90 -2.38 -4.33
CA PHE A 90 -0.25 -3.56 -4.87
C PHE A 90 -0.30 -4.70 -3.85
N THR A 91 -0.50 -5.92 -4.35
CA THR A 91 -0.61 -7.12 -3.51
C THR A 91 0.78 -7.65 -3.18
N LEU A 92 1.03 -8.04 -1.93
CA LEU A 92 2.29 -8.70 -1.58
C LEU A 92 2.41 -10.04 -2.30
N GLY A 93 3.47 -10.18 -3.07
CA GLY A 93 3.87 -11.38 -3.77
C GLY A 93 4.65 -12.36 -2.89
N THR A 94 4.76 -13.59 -3.40
CA THR A 94 5.51 -14.66 -2.72
C THR A 94 7.02 -14.38 -2.67
N GLY A 95 7.72 -15.10 -1.79
CA GLY A 95 9.18 -14.95 -1.64
C GLY A 95 9.61 -13.67 -0.92
N SER A 96 8.66 -12.90 -0.39
CA SER A 96 8.92 -11.77 0.49
C SER A 96 9.52 -12.26 1.81
N THR A 97 10.52 -11.54 2.32
CA THR A 97 11.24 -11.86 3.55
C THR A 97 11.49 -10.60 4.35
N TYR A 98 11.41 -10.70 5.67
CA TYR A 98 11.79 -9.64 6.60
C TYR A 98 12.29 -10.27 7.89
N ASP A 99 13.49 -9.87 8.31
CA ASP A 99 14.16 -10.31 9.52
C ASP A 99 14.17 -9.14 10.50
N ILE A 100 13.48 -9.32 11.63
CA ILE A 100 13.30 -8.26 12.63
C ILE A 100 14.57 -7.98 13.44
N ASP A 101 15.41 -8.99 13.67
CA ASP A 101 16.63 -8.84 14.46
C ASP A 101 17.67 -7.99 13.72
N THR A 102 17.69 -8.11 12.39
CA THR A 102 18.59 -7.36 11.51
C THR A 102 17.93 -6.15 10.86
N GLU A 103 16.61 -5.99 11.00
CA GLU A 103 15.78 -4.96 10.35
C GLU A 103 16.01 -4.93 8.83
N LYS A 104 16.10 -6.12 8.21
CA LYS A 104 16.40 -6.27 6.78
C LYS A 104 15.37 -7.13 6.10
N GLY A 105 15.07 -6.82 4.85
CA GLY A 105 14.14 -7.64 4.09
C GLY A 105 14.00 -7.22 2.64
N GLN A 106 13.31 -8.07 1.91
CA GLN A 106 12.86 -7.80 0.55
C GLN A 106 11.38 -8.17 0.46
N LEU A 107 10.55 -7.19 0.15
CA LEU A 107 9.11 -7.36 -0.04
C LEU A 107 8.82 -7.23 -1.52
N ASN A 108 8.34 -8.31 -2.14
CA ASN A 108 7.97 -8.35 -3.54
C ASN A 108 6.48 -8.06 -3.65
N TYR A 109 6.07 -7.18 -4.55
CA TYR A 109 4.67 -6.90 -4.83
C TYR A 109 4.33 -7.26 -6.27
N GLU A 110 3.11 -7.77 -6.45
CA GLU A 110 2.52 -8.04 -7.75
C GLU A 110 1.63 -6.87 -8.15
N GLY A 111 1.61 -6.57 -9.45
CA GLY A 111 0.70 -5.58 -10.03
C GLY A 111 1.37 -4.69 -11.05
N THR A 112 0.54 -4.18 -11.96
CA THR A 112 0.92 -3.28 -13.03
C THR A 112 0.02 -2.06 -13.02
N VAL A 113 0.61 -0.87 -13.12
CA VAL A 113 -0.10 0.38 -13.35
C VAL A 113 0.42 0.98 -14.66
N ALA A 114 -0.47 1.16 -15.62
CA ALA A 114 -0.17 1.80 -16.90
C ALA A 114 -0.78 3.20 -16.96
N PHE A 115 0.04 4.19 -17.28
CA PHE A 115 -0.35 5.58 -17.53
C PHE A 115 -0.30 5.85 -19.02
N ALA A 116 -1.44 6.19 -19.64
CA ALA A 116 -1.47 6.44 -21.08
C ALA A 116 -2.13 7.78 -21.41
N SER A 117 -1.68 8.40 -22.51
CA SER A 117 -2.37 9.52 -23.15
C SER A 117 -2.06 9.55 -24.63
N ASP A 118 -3.09 9.32 -25.46
CA ASP A 118 -2.96 9.44 -26.92
C ASP A 118 -2.65 10.89 -27.34
N ALA A 119 -3.22 11.86 -26.63
CA ALA A 119 -3.06 13.28 -26.95
C ALA A 119 -1.63 13.80 -26.66
N HIS A 120 -0.95 13.21 -25.69
CA HIS A 120 0.42 13.54 -25.30
C HIS A 120 1.44 12.49 -25.77
N GLY A 121 0.97 11.41 -26.40
CA GLY A 121 1.79 10.39 -27.03
C GLY A 121 2.62 9.57 -26.05
N PHE A 122 2.07 9.26 -24.87
CA PHE A 122 2.78 8.42 -23.89
C PHE A 122 1.99 7.18 -23.46
N ASN A 123 2.72 6.11 -23.17
CA ASN A 123 2.29 4.93 -22.43
C ASN A 123 3.45 4.51 -21.49
N ILE A 124 3.24 4.61 -20.19
CA ILE A 124 4.27 4.38 -19.18
C ILE A 124 3.76 3.32 -18.21
N THR A 125 4.53 2.24 -18.10
CA THR A 125 4.25 1.13 -17.20
C THR A 125 5.10 1.24 -15.95
N LEU A 126 4.46 0.98 -14.80
CA LEU A 126 5.11 0.67 -13.53
C LEU A 126 4.59 -0.68 -13.07
N ALA A 127 5.47 -1.67 -12.97
CA ALA A 127 5.10 -3.03 -12.63
C ALA A 127 5.98 -3.62 -11.51
N ASN A 128 5.42 -4.60 -10.82
CA ASN A 128 6.09 -5.45 -9.85
C ASN A 128 6.97 -4.67 -8.84
N PRO A 129 6.41 -3.73 -8.05
CA PRO A 129 7.21 -3.00 -7.08
C PRO A 129 7.92 -3.94 -6.10
N GLN A 130 9.09 -3.56 -5.64
CA GLN A 130 9.84 -4.30 -4.63
C GLN A 130 10.43 -3.31 -3.64
N ILE A 131 10.20 -3.53 -2.36
CA ILE A 131 10.84 -2.78 -1.28
C ILE A 131 12.01 -3.61 -0.75
N THR A 132 13.20 -3.04 -0.76
CA THR A 132 14.36 -3.56 -0.01
C THR A 132 14.54 -2.72 1.23
N VAL A 133 14.44 -3.35 2.40
CA VAL A 133 14.62 -2.70 3.71
C VAL A 133 16.02 -2.99 4.23
N GLU A 134 16.72 -1.95 4.64
CA GLU A 134 18.06 -1.98 5.21
C GLU A 134 18.11 -1.05 6.43
N GLY A 135 17.64 -1.53 7.59
CA GLY A 135 17.55 -0.74 8.82
C GLY A 135 16.47 0.34 8.72
N ASP A 136 16.89 1.60 8.86
CA ASP A 136 16.02 2.78 8.77
C ASP A 136 15.80 3.28 7.33
N THR A 137 16.30 2.56 6.32
CA THR A 137 16.17 2.94 4.91
C THR A 137 15.39 1.89 4.13
N ALA A 138 14.47 2.33 3.27
CA ALA A 138 13.80 1.49 2.29
C ALA A 138 14.04 2.00 0.87
N THR A 139 14.53 1.13 -0.02
CA THR A 139 14.60 1.41 -1.46
C THR A 139 13.44 0.73 -2.17
N LEU A 140 12.63 1.51 -2.88
CA LEU A 140 11.59 1.00 -3.77
C LEU A 140 12.18 0.86 -5.19
N SER A 141 12.21 -0.36 -5.71
CA SER A 141 12.47 -0.64 -7.13
C SER A 141 11.20 -1.09 -7.84
N ALA A 142 11.12 -0.89 -9.15
CA ALA A 142 10.01 -1.37 -9.98
C ALA A 142 10.50 -1.64 -11.41
N GLU A 143 9.76 -2.47 -12.13
CA GLU A 143 9.89 -2.60 -13.58
C GLU A 143 9.21 -1.39 -14.24
N LEU A 144 10.02 -0.45 -14.72
CA LEU A 144 9.53 0.75 -15.42
C LEU A 144 9.75 0.61 -16.92
N SER A 145 8.84 1.17 -17.72
CA SER A 145 9.02 1.26 -19.17
C SER A 145 10.36 1.91 -19.52
N ASP A 146 11.08 1.32 -20.46
CA ASP A 146 12.37 1.86 -20.93
C ASP A 146 12.20 3.19 -21.68
N ASN A 147 11.05 3.39 -22.33
CA ASN A 147 10.61 4.66 -22.90
C ASN A 147 9.09 4.80 -22.83
N ALA A 148 8.57 6.01 -23.03
CA ALA A 148 7.13 6.25 -22.97
C ALA A 148 6.40 6.07 -24.30
N ALA A 149 7.03 5.59 -25.37
CA ALA A 149 6.36 5.48 -26.66
C ALA A 149 5.16 4.50 -26.57
N PRO A 150 3.99 4.82 -27.14
CA PRO A 150 2.77 4.01 -26.97
C PRO A 150 2.87 2.54 -27.42
N GLU A 151 3.79 2.28 -28.35
CA GLU A 151 4.04 0.96 -28.93
C GLU A 151 5.15 0.17 -28.24
N GLU A 152 5.89 0.80 -27.32
CA GLU A 152 6.93 0.13 -26.56
C GLU A 152 6.35 -0.52 -25.31
N THR A 153 6.76 -1.76 -25.06
CA THR A 153 6.37 -2.50 -23.87
C THR A 153 7.55 -3.07 -23.08
N SER A 154 8.79 -2.79 -23.48
CA SER A 154 9.95 -3.21 -22.71
C SER A 154 10.02 -2.46 -21.39
N THR A 155 10.28 -3.22 -20.33
CA THR A 155 10.48 -2.69 -18.99
C THR A 155 11.82 -3.19 -18.45
N THR A 156 12.43 -2.37 -17.59
CA THR A 156 13.63 -2.72 -16.84
C THR A 156 13.42 -2.40 -15.37
N ARG A 157 13.89 -3.28 -14.48
CA ARG A 157 13.90 -3.01 -13.06
C ARG A 157 14.90 -1.90 -12.74
N VAL A 158 14.41 -0.85 -12.10
CA VAL A 158 15.21 0.29 -11.64
C VAL A 158 14.84 0.66 -10.23
N ASP A 159 15.80 1.22 -9.49
CA ASP A 159 15.53 1.85 -8.21
C ASP A 159 14.80 3.18 -8.48
N VAL A 160 13.64 3.35 -7.86
CA VAL A 160 12.70 4.43 -8.16
C VAL A 160 12.80 5.53 -7.11
N ALA A 161 12.76 5.16 -5.84
CA ALA A 161 12.78 6.10 -4.73
C ALA A 161 13.40 5.47 -3.48
N GLU A 162 13.95 6.31 -2.63
CA GLU A 162 14.45 5.96 -1.31
C GLU A 162 13.57 6.62 -0.24
N PHE A 163 13.28 5.88 0.82
CA PHE A 163 12.35 6.24 1.88
C PHE A 163 13.02 6.07 3.24
N GLU A 164 12.73 7.00 4.14
CA GLU A 164 13.27 7.02 5.50
C GLU A 164 12.26 6.35 6.45
N LEU A 165 12.56 5.14 6.91
CA LEU A 165 11.71 4.38 7.80
C LEU A 165 11.84 4.87 9.24
N THR A 166 10.69 5.01 9.89
CA THR A 166 10.59 5.03 11.35
C THR A 166 10.24 3.64 11.88
N ALA A 167 10.25 3.49 13.21
CA ALA A 167 9.76 2.27 13.83
C ALA A 167 8.33 1.94 13.34
N PRO A 168 8.06 0.71 12.88
CA PRO A 168 6.73 0.31 12.43
C PRO A 168 5.73 0.27 13.60
N ALA A 169 4.46 0.41 13.27
CA ALA A 169 3.40 -0.10 14.14
C ALA A 169 3.46 -1.63 14.13
N VAL A 170 3.36 -2.25 15.31
CA VAL A 170 3.43 -3.70 15.48
C VAL A 170 2.11 -4.22 16.05
N SER A 171 1.55 -5.22 15.39
CA SER A 171 0.40 -5.98 15.85
C SER A 171 0.78 -7.46 15.95
N GLU A 172 0.43 -8.10 17.06
CA GLU A 172 0.78 -9.48 17.33
C GLU A 172 -0.47 -10.35 17.52
N THR A 173 -0.44 -11.54 16.91
CA THR A 173 -1.33 -12.65 17.22
C THR A 173 -0.53 -13.82 17.79
N ASP A 174 -1.21 -14.89 18.22
CA ASP A 174 -0.53 -16.11 18.66
C ASP A 174 0.32 -16.75 17.55
N ALA A 175 -0.05 -16.55 16.29
CA ALA A 175 0.61 -17.16 15.13
C ALA A 175 1.61 -16.21 14.46
N ASP A 176 1.28 -14.92 14.38
CA ASP A 176 1.91 -14.00 13.44
C ASP A 176 2.25 -12.65 14.09
N THR A 177 3.18 -11.94 13.49
CA THR A 177 3.50 -10.55 13.81
C THR A 177 3.41 -9.71 12.55
N THR A 178 2.58 -8.67 12.56
CA THR A 178 2.42 -7.74 11.45
C THR A 178 3.15 -6.43 11.76
N TYR A 179 4.03 -6.02 10.86
CA TYR A 179 4.74 -4.75 10.86
C TYR A 179 4.11 -3.83 9.82
N THR A 180 3.82 -2.59 10.20
CA THR A 180 3.15 -1.63 9.32
C THR A 180 3.85 -0.27 9.38
N TRP A 181 4.20 0.25 8.20
CA TRP A 181 4.70 1.60 8.02
C TRP A 181 3.66 2.40 7.25
N ILE A 182 3.30 3.57 7.78
CA ILE A 182 2.31 4.47 7.21
C ILE A 182 2.96 5.83 6.94
N ASP A 183 2.63 6.43 5.80
CA ASP A 183 3.04 7.77 5.40
C ASP A 183 4.57 7.99 5.44
N VAL A 184 5.34 6.98 5.02
CA VAL A 184 6.80 7.05 4.95
C VAL A 184 7.21 8.03 3.87
N SER A 185 7.93 9.08 4.26
CA SER A 185 8.43 10.09 3.32
C SER A 185 9.63 9.57 2.54
N GLY A 186 9.71 9.95 1.27
CA GLY A 186 10.81 9.53 0.40
C GLY A 186 11.09 10.49 -0.74
N THR A 187 12.18 10.22 -1.44
CA THR A 187 12.69 11.03 -2.55
C THR A 187 12.94 10.13 -3.75
N PHE A 188 12.55 10.60 -4.94
CA PHE A 188 12.86 9.90 -6.17
C PHE A 188 14.36 9.90 -6.44
N LEU A 189 14.86 8.75 -6.90
CA LEU A 189 16.25 8.59 -7.29
C LEU A 189 16.50 9.13 -8.69
N GLU A 190 17.77 9.41 -9.00
CA GLU A 190 18.21 9.90 -10.32
C GLU A 190 18.08 8.86 -11.44
N SER A 191 17.88 7.59 -11.08
CA SER A 191 17.66 6.45 -11.98
C SER A 191 16.25 6.39 -12.58
N LEU A 192 15.39 7.37 -12.27
CA LEU A 192 14.01 7.38 -12.74
C LEU A 192 13.94 7.38 -14.27
N GLN A 193 13.17 6.42 -14.80
CA GLN A 193 12.86 6.30 -16.21
C GLN A 193 11.35 6.01 -16.39
N PRO A 194 10.75 6.25 -17.56
CA PRO A 194 11.35 6.83 -18.76
C PRO A 194 11.66 8.34 -18.61
N GLU A 195 12.27 8.96 -19.63
CA GLU A 195 12.72 10.37 -19.61
C GLU A 195 11.61 11.34 -19.16
N GLU A 196 10.35 11.03 -19.48
CA GLU A 196 9.16 11.80 -19.11
C GLU A 196 8.97 11.93 -17.59
N LEU A 197 9.43 10.92 -16.84
CA LEU A 197 9.39 10.92 -15.38
C LEU A 197 10.62 11.61 -14.78
N SER A 198 11.76 11.66 -15.48
CA SER A 198 13.05 12.18 -14.97
C SER A 198 12.97 13.58 -14.35
N ARG A 199 11.98 14.39 -14.74
CA ARG A 199 11.68 15.68 -14.12
C ARG A 199 11.39 15.60 -12.62
N TYR A 200 11.08 14.43 -12.09
CA TYR A 200 10.82 14.17 -10.68
C TYR A 200 12.02 13.63 -9.92
N ALA A 201 13.12 13.28 -10.59
CA ALA A 201 14.36 12.88 -9.93
C ALA A 201 14.80 13.93 -8.89
N GLY A 202 15.21 13.45 -7.71
CA GLY A 202 15.62 14.29 -6.58
C GLY A 202 14.48 15.07 -5.91
N GLN A 203 13.22 14.90 -6.35
CA GLN A 203 12.06 15.48 -5.69
C GLN A 203 11.43 14.51 -4.70
N GLU A 204 10.71 15.08 -3.74
CA GLU A 204 9.84 14.32 -2.83
C GLU A 204 8.85 13.47 -3.63
N ALA A 205 8.83 12.18 -3.32
CA ALA A 205 7.83 11.22 -3.79
C ALA A 205 6.57 11.34 -2.93
N ASP A 206 5.44 10.81 -3.42
CA ASP A 206 4.31 10.62 -2.52
C ASP A 206 4.71 9.64 -1.41
N ALA A 207 4.14 9.86 -0.22
CA ALA A 207 4.40 9.02 0.93
C ALA A 207 3.99 7.56 0.64
N LEU A 208 4.78 6.64 1.18
CA LEU A 208 4.65 5.21 0.99
C LEU A 208 4.06 4.57 2.24
N SER A 209 3.10 3.68 2.08
CA SER A 209 2.59 2.88 3.19
C SER A 209 2.58 1.41 2.83
N PHE A 210 3.11 0.55 3.70
CA PHE A 210 3.21 -0.89 3.42
C PHE A 210 3.21 -1.71 4.70
N SER A 211 2.89 -3.00 4.57
CA SER A 211 2.93 -3.95 5.68
C SER A 211 3.48 -5.31 5.28
N ILE A 212 4.00 -6.03 6.27
CA ILE A 212 4.45 -7.42 6.16
C ILE A 212 4.04 -8.18 7.42
N THR A 213 3.40 -9.33 7.23
CA THR A 213 3.12 -10.30 8.29
C THR A 213 4.16 -11.41 8.25
N VAL A 214 4.81 -11.66 9.39
CA VAL A 214 5.79 -12.72 9.58
C VAL A 214 5.21 -13.77 10.50
N ASP A 215 5.19 -15.02 10.04
CA ASP A 215 4.78 -16.16 10.85
C ASP A 215 5.81 -16.38 11.98
N LYS A 216 5.38 -16.39 13.24
CA LYS A 216 6.27 -16.62 14.40
C LYS A 216 6.93 -18.01 14.37
N ALA A 217 6.31 -18.97 13.68
CA ALA A 217 6.90 -20.28 13.45
C ALA A 217 8.14 -20.22 12.52
N SER A 218 8.22 -19.19 11.66
CA SER A 218 9.36 -18.94 10.77
C SER A 218 10.48 -18.13 11.44
N GLU A 219 10.20 -17.48 12.57
CA GLU A 219 11.15 -16.64 13.33
C GLU A 219 12.13 -17.48 14.18
N ASN A 220 11.93 -18.79 14.27
CA ASN A 220 12.78 -19.67 15.08
C ASN A 220 13.61 -20.65 14.22
N PRO A 221 14.69 -20.23 13.54
CA PRO A 221 15.55 -21.10 12.74
C PRO A 221 16.61 -21.83 13.59
N SER A 222 16.32 -22.19 14.84
CA SER A 222 17.21 -23.01 15.68
C SER A 222 16.44 -23.87 16.67
N ASP A 223 15.78 -24.92 16.16
CA ASP A 223 15.63 -26.20 16.88
C ASP A 223 15.21 -27.39 15.97
N ASP A 224 15.50 -27.37 14.65
CA ASP A 224 15.35 -28.58 13.81
C ASP A 224 16.65 -29.38 13.75
N VAL A 225 16.94 -30.09 14.85
CA VAL A 225 17.55 -31.43 14.70
C VAL A 225 16.41 -32.37 14.34
N ALA A 226 16.33 -32.65 13.04
CA ALA A 226 15.55 -33.67 12.37
C ALA A 226 14.79 -34.64 13.29
N THR A 227 13.46 -34.68 13.20
CA THR A 227 12.71 -35.95 13.10
C THR A 227 11.29 -35.71 12.57
N GLY A 228 11.01 -36.23 11.37
CA GLY A 228 9.72 -36.07 10.72
C GLY A 228 8.57 -36.83 11.37
N SER A 229 7.36 -36.45 10.97
CA SER A 229 6.16 -37.29 11.02
C SER A 229 5.69 -37.72 12.42
N SER A 230 4.98 -36.81 13.08
CA SER A 230 4.28 -36.99 14.36
C SER A 230 3.17 -38.06 14.35
N SER A 231 2.98 -38.80 13.25
CA SER A 231 2.07 -39.95 13.19
C SER A 231 2.77 -41.30 13.42
N SER A 232 4.10 -41.37 13.30
CA SER A 232 4.86 -42.64 13.41
C SER A 232 5.41 -42.92 14.82
N PHE A 233 5.69 -41.86 15.60
CA PHE A 233 6.32 -42.00 16.93
C PHE A 233 5.39 -42.59 17.99
N LEU A 234 4.11 -42.20 18.00
CA LEU A 234 3.14 -42.76 18.96
C LEU A 234 2.87 -44.25 18.71
N SER A 235 2.88 -44.69 17.43
CA SER A 235 2.70 -46.11 17.10
C SER A 235 3.94 -46.95 17.47
N THR A 236 5.14 -46.39 17.28
CA THR A 236 6.40 -47.06 17.62
C THR A 236 6.59 -47.20 19.14
N ILE A 237 6.26 -46.16 19.92
CA ILE A 237 6.35 -46.20 21.39
C ILE A 237 5.32 -47.17 21.98
N LEU A 238 4.09 -47.20 21.43
CA LEU A 238 3.05 -48.10 21.92
C LEU A 238 3.38 -49.58 21.62
N ASN A 239 3.96 -49.88 20.46
CA ASN A 239 4.43 -51.24 20.13
C ASN A 239 5.62 -51.67 21.00
N PHE A 240 6.56 -50.77 21.31
CA PHE A 240 7.70 -51.08 22.16
C PHE A 240 7.30 -51.33 23.62
N LEU A 241 6.34 -50.56 24.16
CA LEU A 241 5.79 -50.79 25.49
C LEU A 241 4.98 -52.10 25.60
N GLN A 242 4.28 -52.51 24.54
CA GLN A 242 3.60 -53.82 24.50
C GLN A 242 4.57 -55.00 24.39
N GLN A 243 5.75 -54.81 23.79
CA GLN A 243 6.77 -55.87 23.67
C GLN A 243 7.56 -56.08 24.97
N LEU A 244 7.63 -55.07 25.84
CA LEU A 244 8.25 -55.17 27.17
C LEU A 244 7.33 -55.75 28.26
N ALA A 245 6.01 -55.84 27.99
CA ALA A 245 5.04 -56.43 28.92
C ALA A 245 4.92 -57.97 28.82
N SER A 246 5.71 -58.64 27.98
CA SER A 246 5.75 -60.10 27.88
C SER A 246 7.20 -60.58 27.80
N PRO A 247 7.86 -60.85 28.95
CA PRO A 247 7.65 -62.15 29.59
C PRO A 247 7.88 -62.11 31.12
N LEU A 248 6.81 -62.09 31.93
CA LEU A 248 6.90 -62.33 33.39
C LEU A 248 6.02 -63.49 33.86
N LEU A 249 5.69 -64.43 32.96
CA LEU A 249 4.94 -65.65 33.30
C LEU A 249 5.52 -66.94 32.66
N LYS A 250 6.84 -67.06 32.52
CA LYS A 250 7.51 -68.33 32.16
C LYS A 250 8.72 -68.73 33.01
N LEU A 251 8.96 -68.08 34.16
CA LEU A 251 10.10 -68.42 35.04
C LEU A 251 9.70 -68.87 36.47
N PHE A 252 8.48 -69.40 36.67
CA PHE A 252 8.06 -70.06 37.92
C PHE A 252 7.34 -71.40 37.67
N GLY A 253 7.83 -72.21 36.73
CA GLY A 253 7.21 -73.50 36.37
C GLY A 253 8.15 -74.70 36.35
N SER A 254 9.36 -74.62 36.91
CA SER A 254 10.28 -75.77 36.93
C SER A 254 11.12 -75.81 38.19
N LEU A 255 10.48 -75.98 39.35
CA LEU A 255 11.08 -76.55 40.56
C LEU A 255 9.98 -77.14 41.45
N SER A 256 9.50 -78.34 41.11
CA SER A 256 9.14 -79.35 42.10
C SER A 256 9.16 -80.71 41.43
N SER A 257 9.71 -81.65 42.18
CA SER A 257 9.85 -83.08 41.90
C SER A 257 8.52 -83.80 41.63
#